data_AF-A0AAD9UA22-F1
#
_entry.id   AF-A0AAD9UA22-F1
#
_cell.length_a   1.000
_cell.length_b   1.000
_cell.length_c   1.000
_cell.angle_alpha   90.00
_cell.angle_beta   90.00
_cell.angle_gamma   90.00
#
_symmetry.space_group_name_H-M   'P 1'
#
loop_
_entity.id
_entity.type
_entity.pdbx_description
1 polymer ?
#
loop_
_entity_poly.entity_id
_entity_poly.type
_entity_poly.pdbx_seq_one_letter_code
_entity_poly.pdbx_strand_id
1 'polypeptide(L)'
;MPKLDQPKQVNNAGYLGAILDSDAFVRAFEAAGGWPGEQFFNWNEFATQNFEMAEECLKINYYGVKRMIEAHISLLQLSDSARIVNVSSLSGLLKLIKCMTTQPEGERFDWNELATHNY
;
A
#
# COMPACT_ATOMS: atom_id res chain seq x y z
N MET A 1 -32.16 -18.01 18.07
CA MET A 1 -30.97 -18.16 17.21
C MET A 1 -29.87 -17.27 17.76
N PRO A 2 -28.63 -17.75 17.98
CA PRO A 2 -27.53 -16.87 18.35
C PRO A 2 -27.20 -15.99 17.13
N LYS A 3 -27.01 -14.69 17.34
CA LYS A 3 -26.49 -13.81 16.31
C LYS A 3 -25.06 -14.27 16.01
N LEU A 4 -24.80 -14.69 14.77
CA LEU A 4 -23.43 -14.83 14.27
C LEU A 4 -22.76 -13.47 14.45
N ASP A 5 -21.76 -13.42 15.32
CA ASP A 5 -20.91 -12.25 15.50
C ASP A 5 -20.13 -12.10 14.18
N GLN A 6 -20.66 -11.29 13.27
CA GLN A 6 -20.03 -11.01 11.99
C GLN A 6 -18.68 -10.35 12.30
N PRO A 7 -17.55 -10.88 11.81
CA PRO A 7 -16.27 -10.22 12.02
C PRO A 7 -16.39 -8.80 11.44
N LYS A 8 -16.27 -7.80 12.31
CA LYS A 8 -16.26 -6.40 11.89
C LYS A 8 -15.03 -6.21 11.01
N GLN A 9 -15.25 -6.14 9.69
CA GLN A 9 -14.18 -5.86 8.74
C GLN A 9 -13.77 -4.41 8.90
N VAL A 10 -12.50 -4.19 9.26
CA VAL A 10 -11.87 -2.87 9.20
C VAL A 10 -11.32 -2.72 7.79
N ASN A 11 -11.88 -1.79 7.02
CA ASN A 11 -11.43 -1.53 5.66
C ASN A 11 -10.11 -0.74 5.70
N ASN A 12 -9.04 -1.30 5.14
CA ASN A 12 -7.84 -0.54 4.86
C ASN A 12 -8.03 0.17 3.51
N ALA A 13 -8.12 1.50 3.51
CA ALA A 13 -8.16 2.27 2.27
C ALA A 13 -6.76 2.23 1.64
N GLY A 14 -6.56 1.37 0.64
CA GLY A 14 -5.31 1.34 -0.11
C GLY A 14 -5.22 2.52 -1.07
N TYR A 15 -4.08 3.21 -1.08
CA TYR A 15 -3.74 4.26 -2.04
C TYR A 15 -2.60 3.82 -2.95
N LEU A 16 -2.78 3.87 -4.27
CA LEU A 16 -1.78 3.36 -5.21
C LEU A 16 -0.49 4.18 -5.23
N GLY A 17 -0.58 5.49 -4.97
CA GLY A 17 0.57 6.41 -5.13
C GLY A 17 0.95 6.62 -6.60
N ALA A 18 -0.02 6.55 -7.51
CA ALA A 18 0.15 6.82 -8.93
C ALA A 18 -1.17 7.25 -9.58
N ILE A 19 -1.10 8.09 -10.60
CA ILE A 19 -2.21 8.35 -11.53
C ILE A 19 -2.03 7.43 -12.73
N LEU A 20 -3.05 6.64 -13.05
CA LEU A 20 -3.02 5.74 -14.20
C LEU A 20 -3.74 6.36 -15.40
N ASP A 21 -3.14 6.22 -16.59
CA ASP A 21 -3.85 6.31 -17.85
C ASP A 21 -4.79 5.09 -17.96
N SER A 22 -6.08 5.35 -17.82
CA SER A 22 -7.09 4.30 -17.74
C SER A 22 -7.14 3.47 -19.02
N ASP A 23 -7.09 4.12 -20.19
CA ASP A 23 -7.26 3.45 -21.47
C ASP A 23 -6.07 2.54 -21.78
N ALA A 24 -4.87 2.98 -21.44
CA ALA A 24 -3.69 2.17 -21.61
C ALA A 24 -3.59 1.03 -20.59
N PHE A 25 -3.97 1.29 -19.34
CA PHE A 25 -4.04 0.24 -18.32
C PHE A 25 -4.99 -0.88 -18.75
N VAL A 26 -6.17 -0.53 -19.26
CA VAL A 26 -7.16 -1.50 -19.76
C VAL A 26 -6.58 -2.32 -20.91
N ARG A 27 -5.99 -1.68 -21.93
CA ARG A 27 -5.38 -2.39 -23.07
C ARG A 27 -4.31 -3.38 -22.64
N ALA A 28 -3.47 -2.99 -21.69
CA ALA A 28 -2.41 -3.84 -21.19
C ALA A 28 -2.93 -4.99 -20.31
N PHE A 29 -3.97 -4.75 -19.50
CA PHE A 29 -4.65 -5.80 -18.73
C PHE A 29 -5.29 -6.85 -19.65
N GLU A 30 -5.98 -6.42 -20.70
CA GLU A 30 -6.58 -7.29 -21.71
C GLU A 30 -5.50 -8.09 -22.46
N ALA A 31 -4.42 -7.44 -22.89
CA ALA A 31 -3.32 -8.10 -23.59
C ALA A 31 -2.59 -9.14 -22.72
N ALA A 32 -2.46 -8.89 -21.41
CA ALA A 32 -1.86 -9.82 -20.46
C ALA A 32 -2.82 -10.92 -19.97
N GLY A 33 -4.13 -10.82 -20.28
CA GLY A 33 -5.15 -11.73 -19.76
C GLY A 33 -5.33 -11.67 -18.24
N GLY A 34 -5.03 -10.53 -17.63
CA GLY A 34 -5.02 -10.35 -16.18
C GLY A 34 -4.07 -9.23 -15.73
N TRP A 35 -3.67 -9.25 -14.45
CA TRP A 35 -2.74 -8.24 -13.94
C TRP A 35 -1.43 -8.27 -14.74
N PRO A 36 -1.08 -7.16 -15.40
CA PRO A 36 0.05 -7.17 -16.31
C PRO A 36 1.35 -7.22 -15.50
N GLY A 37 2.17 -8.24 -15.76
CA GLY A 37 3.51 -8.37 -15.20
C GLY A 37 4.51 -7.43 -15.89
N GLU A 38 5.70 -7.25 -15.29
CA GLU A 38 6.76 -6.35 -15.79
C GLU A 38 7.12 -6.55 -17.28
N GLN A 39 6.96 -7.77 -17.79
CA GLN A 39 7.24 -8.12 -19.18
C GLN A 39 6.24 -7.55 -20.22
N PHE A 40 5.06 -7.12 -19.78
CA PHE A 40 4.02 -6.50 -20.63
C PHE A 40 3.79 -5.02 -20.29
N PHE A 41 4.54 -4.47 -19.33
CA PHE A 41 4.14 -3.26 -18.63
C PHE A 41 5.34 -2.37 -18.30
N ASN A 42 5.53 -1.30 -19.08
CA ASN A 42 6.38 -0.20 -18.67
C ASN A 42 5.57 0.73 -17.78
N TRP A 43 5.80 0.68 -16.46
CA TRP A 43 5.05 1.49 -15.49
C TRP A 43 5.13 2.99 -15.80
N ASN A 44 6.25 3.46 -16.34
CA ASN A 44 6.47 4.87 -16.66
C ASN A 44 5.67 5.36 -17.88
N GLU A 45 5.12 4.47 -18.72
CA GLU A 45 4.36 4.86 -19.90
C GLU A 45 2.91 5.22 -19.57
N PHE A 46 2.38 4.71 -18.46
CA PHE A 46 0.95 4.82 -18.14
C PHE A 46 0.67 5.20 -16.70
N ALA A 47 1.68 5.19 -15.83
CA ALA A 47 1.56 5.66 -14.46
C ALA A 47 2.40 6.91 -14.27
N THR A 48 1.76 8.00 -13.84
CA THR A 48 2.47 9.18 -13.36
C THR A 48 2.64 9.07 -11.85
N GLN A 49 3.88 9.18 -11.38
CA GLN A 49 4.24 9.18 -9.97
C GLN A 49 5.05 10.43 -9.65
N ASN A 50 4.83 11.01 -8.48
CA ASN A 50 5.65 12.08 -7.96
C ASN A 50 5.95 11.84 -6.47
N PHE A 51 6.80 12.69 -5.91
CA PHE A 51 7.25 12.56 -4.53
C PHE A 51 6.09 12.63 -3.51
N GLU A 52 5.17 13.58 -3.69
CA GLU A 52 4.02 13.77 -2.80
C GLU A 52 3.10 12.54 -2.78
N MET A 53 2.85 11.92 -3.94
CA MET A 53 2.07 10.69 -4.04
C MET A 53 2.76 9.50 -3.36
N ALA A 54 4.09 9.41 -3.46
CA ALA A 54 4.86 8.37 -2.79
C ALA A 54 4.78 8.54 -1.26
N GLU A 55 4.88 9.77 -0.79
CA GLU A 55 4.73 10.13 0.62
C GLU A 55 3.33 9.78 1.14
N GLU A 56 2.29 10.17 0.42
CA GLU A 56 0.89 9.88 0.77
C GLU A 56 0.61 8.36 0.75
N CYS A 57 1.16 7.63 -0.23
CA CYS A 57 1.10 6.17 -0.30
C CYS A 57 1.67 5.50 0.95
N LEU A 58 2.83 5.95 1.43
CA LEU A 58 3.42 5.43 2.66
C LEU A 58 2.61 5.83 3.91
N LYS A 59 2.15 7.08 3.97
CA LYS A 59 1.31 7.59 5.07
C LYS A 59 0.02 6.77 5.24
N ILE A 60 -0.60 6.37 4.13
CA ILE A 60 -1.86 5.61 4.13
C ILE A 60 -1.59 4.11 4.28
N ASN A 61 -0.82 3.50 3.38
CA ASN A 61 -0.72 2.04 3.26
C ASN A 61 0.14 1.39 4.35
N TYR A 62 1.11 2.11 4.90
CA TYR A 62 2.02 1.58 5.92
C TYR A 62 1.77 2.21 7.28
N TYR A 63 1.99 3.52 7.41
CA TYR A 63 1.87 4.19 8.70
C TYR A 63 0.42 4.28 9.18
N GLY A 64 -0.55 4.45 8.28
CA GLY A 64 -1.98 4.43 8.60
C GLY A 64 -2.42 3.10 9.19
N VAL A 65 -2.03 1.99 8.55
CA VAL A 65 -2.28 0.63 9.05
C VAL A 65 -1.63 0.42 10.41
N LYS A 66 -0.37 0.81 10.56
CA LYS A 66 0.36 0.70 11.82
C LYS A 66 -0.39 1.41 12.95
N ARG A 67 -0.77 2.69 12.76
CA ARG A 67 -1.53 3.47 13.76
C ARG A 67 -2.89 2.85 14.06
N MET A 68 -3.60 2.36 13.04
CA MET A 68 -4.89 1.69 13.23
C MET A 68 -4.74 0.46 14.13
N ILE A 69 -3.72 -0.37 13.89
CA ILE A 69 -3.43 -1.55 14.70
C ILE A 69 -3.06 -1.13 16.13
N GLU A 70 -2.16 -0.16 16.31
CA GLU A 70 -1.75 0.34 17.62
C GLU A 70 -2.92 0.86 18.45
N ALA A 71 -3.86 1.59 17.82
CA ALA A 71 -5.05 2.11 18.49
C ALA A 71 -6.05 1.02 18.91
N HIS A 72 -6.09 -0.11 18.21
CA HIS A 72 -7.08 -1.17 18.44
C HIS A 72 -6.52 -2.41 19.12
N ILE A 73 -5.22 -2.50 19.37
CA ILE A 73 -4.57 -3.71 19.88
C ILE A 73 -5.16 -4.16 21.22
N SER A 74 -5.45 -3.23 22.13
CA SER A 74 -6.04 -3.54 23.44
C SER A 74 -7.46 -4.12 23.30
N LEU A 75 -8.24 -3.66 22.31
CA LEU A 75 -9.57 -4.21 22.05
C LEU A 75 -9.49 -5.60 21.41
N LEU A 76 -8.54 -5.80 20.50
CA LEU A 76 -8.29 -7.10 19.88
C LEU A 76 -7.89 -8.15 20.92
N GLN A 77 -7.12 -7.76 21.95
CA GLN A 77 -6.73 -8.64 23.06
C GLN A 77 -7.91 -9.13 23.92
N LEU A 78 -9.07 -8.47 23.87
CA LEU A 78 -10.27 -8.90 24.60
C LEU A 78 -11.04 -10.03 23.90
N SER A 79 -10.70 -10.36 22.66
CA SER A 79 -11.38 -11.39 21.88
C SER A 79 -10.54 -12.65 21.77
N ASP A 80 -11.13 -13.79 22.10
CA ASP A 80 -10.52 -15.12 21.95
C ASP A 80 -10.26 -15.51 20.47
N SER A 81 -10.74 -14.72 19.51
CA SER A 81 -10.63 -15.01 18.07
C SER A 81 -10.33 -13.78 17.22
N ALA A 82 -9.67 -12.77 17.79
CA ALA A 82 -9.26 -11.58 17.04
C ALA A 82 -8.36 -11.95 15.84
N ARG A 83 -8.61 -11.29 14.70
CA ARG A 83 -7.79 -11.42 13.49
C ARG A 83 -7.48 -10.05 12.92
N ILE A 84 -6.22 -9.82 12.58
CA ILE A 84 -5.78 -8.69 11.77
C ILE A 84 -5.49 -9.23 10.37
N VAL A 85 -6.06 -8.61 9.35
CA VAL A 85 -5.82 -8.96 7.95
C VAL A 85 -5.31 -7.72 7.23
N ASN A 86 -4.04 -7.72 6.84
CA ASN A 86 -3.44 -6.67 6.03
C ASN A 86 -3.60 -7.02 4.56
N VAL A 87 -4.41 -6.26 3.84
CA VAL A 87 -4.56 -6.38 2.38
C VAL A 87 -3.34 -5.72 1.72
N SER A 88 -2.61 -6.49 0.91
CA SER A 88 -1.39 -6.06 0.21
C SER A 88 -1.49 -6.40 -1.29
N SER A 89 -0.43 -6.09 -2.04
CA SER A 89 -0.32 -6.30 -3.49
C SER A 89 0.85 -7.23 -3.83
N LEU A 90 0.76 -7.92 -4.98
CA LEU A 90 1.88 -8.64 -5.60
C LEU A 90 3.09 -7.73 -5.83
N SER A 91 2.87 -6.42 -6.02
CA SER A 91 3.95 -5.43 -6.15
C SER A 91 4.81 -5.29 -4.88
N GLY A 92 4.34 -5.79 -3.73
CA GLY A 92 5.11 -5.82 -2.47
C GLY A 92 6.09 -6.98 -2.35
N LEU A 93 6.22 -7.84 -3.37
CA LEU A 93 7.17 -8.95 -3.36
C LEU A 93 8.62 -8.43 -3.39
N LEU A 94 9.47 -8.96 -2.51
CA LEU A 94 10.88 -8.53 -2.37
C LEU A 94 11.67 -8.56 -3.68
N LYS A 95 11.38 -9.51 -4.58
CA LYS A 95 12.04 -9.63 -5.90
C LYS A 95 11.83 -8.41 -6.81
N LEU A 96 10.79 -7.61 -6.56
CA LEU A 96 10.45 -6.41 -7.32
C LEU A 96 11.06 -5.13 -6.70
N ILE A 97 11.57 -5.22 -5.47
CA ILE A 97 12.21 -4.10 -4.78
C ILE A 97 13.68 -4.05 -5.18
N LYS A 98 14.03 -3.10 -6.05
CA LYS A 98 15.42 -2.83 -6.40
C LYS A 98 16.07 -2.03 -5.27
N CYS A 99 17.19 -2.52 -4.74
CA CYS A 99 18.01 -1.72 -3.84
C CYS A 99 18.59 -0.53 -4.63
N MET A 100 18.21 0.69 -4.27
CA MET A 100 18.80 1.89 -4.84
C MET A 100 20.17 2.12 -4.20
N THR A 101 21.21 1.43 -4.70
CA THR A 101 22.58 1.88 -4.44
C THR A 101 22.79 3.16 -5.23
N THR A 102 23.00 4.26 -4.52
CA THR A 102 23.27 5.65 -4.96
C THR A 102 22.03 6.55 -5.19
N GLN A 103 21.60 7.22 -4.13
CA GLN A 103 21.13 8.61 -4.24
C GLN A 103 22.35 9.53 -4.05
N PRO A 104 22.47 10.67 -4.74
CA PRO A 104 23.50 11.66 -4.45
C PRO A 104 23.40 12.09 -2.98
N GLU A 105 24.52 12.15 -2.26
CA GLU A 105 24.58 12.65 -0.90
C GLU A 105 24.13 14.11 -0.86
N GLY A 106 22.88 14.36 -0.47
CA GLY A 106 22.34 15.73 -0.39
C GLY A 106 20.91 15.84 0.10
N GLU A 107 20.05 14.86 -0.20
CA GLU A 107 18.63 14.88 0.18
C GLU A 107 18.21 13.53 0.78
N ARG A 108 18.81 13.15 1.91
CA ARG A 108 18.31 12.01 2.67
C ARG A 108 16.99 12.41 3.32
N PHE A 109 15.90 11.97 2.72
CA PHE A 109 14.56 12.14 3.28
C PHE A 109 14.47 11.48 4.66
N ASP A 110 14.04 12.24 5.69
CA ASP A 110 13.87 11.71 7.03
C ASP A 110 12.55 10.94 7.15
N TRP A 111 12.63 9.63 6.96
CA TRP A 111 11.49 8.73 7.10
C TRP A 111 10.83 8.76 8.48
N ASN A 112 11.49 9.29 9.52
CA ASN A 112 10.89 9.44 10.85
C ASN A 112 9.93 10.64 10.93
N GLU A 113 10.06 11.62 10.05
CA GLU A 113 9.17 12.78 10.00
C GLU A 113 7.75 12.38 9.55
N LEU A 114 7.65 11.46 8.57
CA LEU A 114 6.37 10.86 8.15
C LEU A 114 5.66 10.09 9.26
N ALA A 115 6.43 9.56 10.21
CA ALA A 115 5.90 8.80 11.34
C ALA A 115 5.40 9.71 12.48
N THR A 116 5.84 10.97 12.53
CA THR A 116 5.66 11.87 13.67
C THR A 116 4.75 13.08 13.38
N HIS A 117 4.65 13.51 12.12
CA HIS A 117 3.72 14.59 11.72
C HIS A 117 2.36 14.03 11.31
N ASN A 118 1.57 13.63 12.31
CA ASN A 118 0.10 13.69 12.37
C ASN A 118 -0.29 13.07 13.72
N TYR A 119 -0.59 13.95 14.67
CA TYR A 119 -0.97 13.73 16.07
C TYR A 119 -1.86 12.52 16.34
#